data_AF-A0A8T5R3K8-F1
#
_entry.id   AF-A0A8T5R3K8-F1
#
_cell.length_a   1.000
_cell.length_b   1.000
_cell.length_c   1.000
_cell.angle_alpha   90.00
_cell.angle_beta   90.00
_cell.angle_gamma   90.00
#
_symmetry.space_group_name_H-M   'P 1'
#
loop_
_entity.id
_entity.type
_entity.pdbx_description
1 polymer ?
#
loop_
_entity_poly.entity_id
_entity_poly.type
_entity_poly.pdbx_seq_one_letter_code
_entity_poly.pdbx_strand_id
1 'polypeptide(L)' 'MPKIKEPGILYISKEFELAIHLCACGCGGECVTPTNEWHLREFEDGTVTLRPSIGNWNGEKPYHAHYYITNNKIQWLK' A
#
# COMPACT_ATOMS: atom_id res chain seq x y z
N MET A 1 -4.89 13.67 4.50
CA MET A 1 -4.31 12.41 5.04
C MET A 1 -4.33 12.47 6.56
N PRO A 2 -4.72 11.41 7.30
CA PRO A 2 -4.74 11.46 8.76
C PRO A 2 -3.33 11.47 9.35
N LYS A 3 -3.18 12.07 10.55
CA LYS A 3 -1.90 12.09 11.29
C LYS A 3 -1.49 10.68 11.72
N ILE A 4 -2.46 9.91 12.24
CA ILE A 4 -2.30 8.52 12.67
C ILE A 4 -2.96 7.62 11.62
N LYS A 5 -2.26 6.57 11.17
CA LYS A 5 -2.76 5.62 10.17
C LYS A 5 -3.15 4.34 10.87
N GLU A 6 -4.20 3.69 10.38
CA GLU A 6 -4.68 2.43 10.93
C GLU A 6 -4.18 1.24 10.09
N PRO A 7 -3.85 0.09 10.73
CA PRO A 7 -3.50 -1.13 10.02
C PRO A 7 -4.65 -1.60 9.11
N GLY A 8 -4.31 -2.06 7.91
CA GLY A 8 -5.30 -2.61 6.97
C GLY A 8 -6.11 -1.56 6.20
N ILE A 9 -5.85 -0.27 6.41
CA ILE A 9 -6.50 0.81 5.66
C ILE A 9 -5.53 1.40 4.63
N LEU A 10 -5.98 1.49 3.38
CA LEU A 10 -5.29 2.19 2.31
C LEU A 10 -5.92 3.57 2.14
N TYR A 11 -5.16 4.61 2.46
CA TYR A 11 -5.60 5.99 2.29
C TYR A 11 -5.12 6.53 0.96
N ILE A 12 -6.04 6.97 0.11
CA ILE A 12 -5.74 7.50 -1.22
C ILE A 12 -6.04 9.00 -1.24
N SER A 13 -5.09 9.78 -1.72
CA SER A 13 -5.29 11.21 -2.01
C SER A 13 -5.18 11.46 -3.50
N LYS A 14 -6.29 11.89 -4.11
CA LYS A 14 -6.33 12.32 -5.51
C LYS A 14 -5.66 13.68 -5.71
N GLU A 15 -5.73 14.57 -4.71
CA GLU A 15 -5.09 15.89 -4.73
C GLU A 15 -3.56 15.80 -4.76
N PHE A 16 -2.98 14.91 -3.94
CA PHE A 16 -1.54 14.72 -3.83
C PHE A 16 -1.01 13.55 -4.67
N GLU A 17 -1.87 12.94 -5.48
CA GLU A 17 -1.56 11.78 -6.34
C GLU A 17 -0.74 10.70 -5.62
N LEU A 18 -1.18 10.29 -4.42
CA LEU A 18 -0.49 9.28 -3.63
C LEU A 18 -1.45 8.43 -2.80
N ALA A 19 -1.00 7.24 -2.46
CA ALA A 19 -1.64 6.35 -1.52
C ALA A 19 -0.67 5.95 -0.40
N ILE A 20 -1.19 5.87 0.82
CA ILE A 20 -0.43 5.54 2.03
C ILE A 20 -1.16 4.44 2.81
N HIS A 21 -0.41 3.47 3.31
CA HIS A 21 -0.89 2.46 4.25
C HIS A 21 0.23 2.06 5.20
N LEU A 22 -0.14 1.46 6.34
CA LEU A 22 0.82 0.77 7.19
C LEU A 22 1.22 -0.56 6.57
N CYS A 23 2.50 -0.90 6.69
CA CYS A 23 3.09 -2.09 6.08
C CYS A 23 2.31 -3.36 6.43
N ALA A 24 1.97 -4.14 5.40
CA ALA A 24 1.15 -5.34 5.56
C ALA A 24 1.84 -6.45 6.38
N CYS A 25 3.15 -6.36 6.64
CA CYS A 25 3.84 -7.31 7.51
C CYS A 25 3.60 -7.06 9.00
N GLY A 26 2.97 -5.93 9.36
CA GLY A 26 2.66 -5.57 10.75
C GLY A 26 3.78 -4.82 11.48
N CYS A 27 4.88 -4.44 10.81
CA CYS A 27 5.98 -3.71 11.45
C CYS A 27 5.64 -2.25 11.82
N GLY A 28 4.49 -1.72 11.37
CA GLY A 28 4.10 -0.33 11.60
C GLY A 28 4.78 0.69 10.69
N GLY A 29 5.65 0.26 9.77
CA GLY A 29 6.28 1.15 8.80
C GLY A 29 5.28 1.72 7.79
N GLU A 30 5.33 3.02 7.51
CA GLU A 30 4.49 3.63 6.48
C GLU A 30 5.01 3.28 5.08
N CYS A 31 4.11 2.85 4.20
CA CYS A 31 4.37 2.63 2.79
C CYS A 31 3.71 3.76 2.01
N VAL A 32 4.50 4.54 1.27
CA VAL A 32 4.02 5.63 0.42
C VAL A 32 4.14 5.20 -1.04
N THR A 33 3.05 5.33 -1.79
CA THR A 33 2.97 4.91 -3.19
C THR A 33 2.41 6.05 -4.04
N PRO A 34 3.23 6.70 -4.88
CA PRO A 34 2.76 7.76 -5.79
C PRO A 34 1.81 7.18 -6.85
N THR A 35 0.54 7.62 -6.90
CA THR A 35 -0.47 7.07 -7.82
C THR A 35 -0.38 7.62 -9.24
N ASN A 36 0.48 8.61 -9.48
CA ASN A 36 0.78 9.12 -10.83
C ASN A 36 1.77 8.21 -11.58
N GLU A 37 2.71 7.61 -10.86
CA GLU A 37 3.65 6.61 -11.38
C GLU A 37 3.13 5.19 -11.22
N TRP A 38 2.27 4.96 -10.23
CA TRP A 38 1.68 3.65 -9.93
C TRP A 38 0.30 3.53 -10.59
N HIS A 39 0.01 2.38 -11.19
CA HIS A 39 -1.33 2.08 -11.69
C HIS A 39 -2.26 1.76 -10.52
N LEU A 40 -2.80 2.80 -9.89
CA LEU A 40 -3.96 2.69 -9.01
C LEU A 40 -5.20 2.52 -9.88
N ARG A 41 -5.85 1.36 -9.77
CA ARG A 41 -7.10 1.06 -10.47
C ARG A 41 -8.21 0.91 -9.45
N GLU A 42 -9.19 1.81 -9.51
CA GLU A 42 -10.46 1.72 -8.80
C GLU A 42 -11.45 0.89 -9.64
N PHE A 43 -12.18 -0.02 -9.00
CA PHE A 43 -13.23 -0.82 -9.62
C PHE A 43 -14.61 -0.34 -9.16
N GLU A 44 -15.65 -0.63 -9.95
CA GLU A 44 -17.04 -0.25 -9.64
C GLU A 44 -17.55 -0.84 -8.31
N ASP A 45 -16.99 -1.97 -7.88
CA ASP A 45 -17.30 -2.62 -6.60
C ASP A 45 -16.62 -1.96 -5.38
N GLY A 46 -15.90 -0.85 -5.60
CA GLY A 46 -15.19 -0.10 -4.57
C GLY A 46 -13.86 -0.72 -4.16
N THR A 47 -13.40 -1.78 -4.83
CA THR A 47 -12.06 -2.32 -4.59
C THR A 47 -11.00 -1.57 -5.38
N VAL A 48 -9.75 -1.65 -4.90
CA VAL A 48 -8.61 -1.09 -5.59
C VAL A 48 -7.51 -2.10 -5.81
N THR A 49 -6.82 -1.95 -6.94
CA THR A 49 -5.59 -2.66 -7.27
C THR A 49 -4.48 -1.64 -7.44
N LEU A 50 -3.30 -1.95 -6.90
CA LEU A 50 -2.11 -1.10 -6.99
C LEU A 50 -0.97 -1.86 -7.66
N ARG A 51 -0.34 -1.25 -8.67
CA ARG A 51 0.88 -1.76 -9.35
C ARG A 51 1.92 -0.64 -9.50
N PRO A 52 3.24 -0.91 -9.45
CA PRO A 52 3.90 -2.22 -9.32
C PRO A 52 3.84 -2.79 -7.89
N SER A 53 4.78 -3.68 -7.54
CA SER A 53 4.85 -4.28 -6.20
C SER A 53 5.31 -3.27 -5.17
N ILE A 54 4.71 -3.30 -3.99
CA ILE A 54 5.11 -2.53 -2.82
C ILE A 54 6.21 -3.29 -2.11
N GLY A 55 7.34 -2.61 -1.93
CA GLY A 55 8.43 -3.08 -1.11
C GLY A 55 8.67 -2.15 0.06
N ASN A 56 8.84 -2.71 1.26
CA ASN A 56 9.26 -1.95 2.44
C ASN A 56 10.46 -2.65 3.09
N TRP A 57 11.60 -1.95 3.10
CA TRP A 57 12.88 -2.41 3.63
C TRP A 57 13.25 -1.74 4.95
N ASN A 58 12.36 -0.94 5.54
CA ASN A 58 12.62 -0.26 6.81
C ASN A 58 12.54 -1.18 8.05
N GLY A 59 12.29 -2.49 7.86
CA GLY A 59 12.29 -3.48 8.94
C GLY A 59 13.62 -4.23 9.07
N GLU A 60 14.01 -4.56 10.31
CA GLU A 60 15.05 -5.56 10.55
C GLU A 60 14.56 -6.94 10.10
N LYS A 61 15.47 -7.78 9.60
CA LYS A 61 15.15 -9.15 9.18
C LYS A 61 14.38 -9.89 10.28
N PRO A 62 13.37 -10.71 9.92
CA PRO A 62 13.08 -11.23 8.58
C PRO A 62 12.13 -10.35 7.72
N TYR A 63 11.74 -9.17 8.17
CA TYR A 63 10.53 -8.51 7.65
C TYR A 63 10.76 -7.56 6.45
N HIS A 64 11.37 -8.08 5.38
CA HIS A 64 11.24 -7.43 4.08
C HIS A 64 9.84 -7.69 3.56
N ALA A 65 9.00 -6.66 3.51
CA ALA A 65 7.66 -6.83 2.96
C ALA A 65 7.71 -6.58 1.45
N HIS A 66 7.29 -7.56 0.66
CA HIS A 66 7.17 -7.45 -0.79
C HIS A 66 5.85 -8.05 -1.25
N TYR A 67 4.96 -7.22 -1.78
CA TYR A 67 3.61 -7.65 -2.12
C TYR A 67 2.94 -6.75 -3.16
N TYR A 68 1.87 -7.26 -3.75
CA TYR A 68 0.89 -6.48 -4.49
C TYR A 68 -0.34 -6.20 -3.63
N ILE A 69 -1.06 -5.12 -3.97
CA ILE A 69 -2.46 -4.95 -3.55
C ILE A 69 -3.33 -5.27 -4.76
N THR A 70 -4.16 -6.31 -4.66
CA THR A 70 -5.07 -6.75 -5.73
C THR A 70 -6.48 -6.86 -5.15
N ASN A 71 -7.41 -6.05 -5.64
CA ASN A 71 -8.80 -5.99 -5.18
C ASN A 71 -8.89 -5.92 -3.64
N ASN A 72 -8.20 -4.95 -3.04
CA ASN A 72 -8.05 -4.75 -1.59
C ASN A 72 -7.37 -5.90 -0.82
N LYS A 73 -6.79 -6.89 -1.50
CA LYS A 73 -6.09 -8.01 -0.85
C LYS A 73 -4.59 -7.90 -1.01
N ILE A 74 -3.86 -8.29 0.03
CA ILE A 74 -2.41 -8.42 -0.01
C ILE A 74 -2.05 -9.73 -0.72
N GLN A 75 -1.33 -9.62 -1.82
CA GLN A 75 -0.76 -10.76 -2.55
C GLN A 75 0.76 -10.72 -2.38
N TRP A 76 1.26 -11.53 -1.44
CA TRP A 76 2.68 -11.63 -1.15
C TRP A 76 3.48 -12.12 -2.33
N LEU A 77 4.66 -11.53 -2.52
CA LEU A 77 5.65 -11.96 -3.48
C LEU A 77 6.74 -12.75 -2.76
N LYS A 78 7.34 -13.70 -3.48
CA LYS A 78 8.42 -14.56 -2.97
C LYS A 78 9.75 -13.86 -3.05
#